data_AF-A0A1F6CPN4-F1
#
_entry.id   AF-A0A1F6CPN4-F1
#
_cell.length_a   1.000
_cell.length_b   1.000
_cell.length_c   1.000
_cell.angle_alpha   90.00
_cell.angle_beta   90.00
_cell.angle_gamma   90.00
#
_symmetry.space_group_name_H-M   'P 1'
#
loop_
_entity.id
_entity.type
_entity.pdbx_description
1 polymer ?
#
loop_
_entity_poly.entity_id
_entity_poly.type
_entity_poly.pdbx_seq_one_letter_code
_entity_poly.pdbx_strand_id
1 'polypeptide(L)'
;MAGRASVFSHPEIIRLLAESFVPVADNCGYTQTQQDAKGEFFRLVAEQGHYGGRTKPTATRQGLYACTVEGELLASINTRDADQVLGTLKAGLDRWRQRPASSSPPDIPKAYSPDPRLNWSYPEGGLALKVTVRDLPRESGEADPRHNIDFAWFTRDEARSLIPADPQPGLSCPAPRFFARRIARCHLIDTVRGQSPRWREEDIEKADVTLIVERVTSGHVHLRLEGEVKNEAAPTFDVNPFSERVVDKPRGVDLRLLGYLRFDRQQEAFESFDAVAVGPRWGATTYNARFDDLGPAPIGFAFEVASDDPIDRVPPAAIGSSYFA
;
A
#
# COMPACT_ATOMS: atom_id res chain seq x y z
N MET A 1 -8.23 -0.07 3.62
CA MET A 1 -7.90 0.78 2.47
C MET A 1 -8.91 0.36 1.41
N ALA A 2 -9.95 1.15 1.22
CA ALA A 2 -10.79 1.10 0.03
C ALA A 2 -10.41 2.38 -0.72
N GLY A 3 -10.22 2.31 -2.04
CA GLY A 3 -9.63 3.38 -2.86
C GLY A 3 -9.94 4.78 -2.34
N ARG A 4 -8.87 5.57 -2.09
CA ARG A 4 -8.92 6.95 -1.58
C ARG A 4 -9.77 7.91 -2.45
N ALA A 5 -10.29 7.44 -3.57
CA ALA A 5 -11.17 8.14 -4.49
C ALA A 5 -12.48 8.66 -3.87
N SER A 6 -13.03 8.04 -2.81
CA SER A 6 -14.42 8.32 -2.41
C SER A 6 -14.70 9.77 -2.01
N VAL A 7 -13.85 10.43 -1.20
CA VAL A 7 -14.08 11.83 -0.78
C VAL A 7 -13.38 12.84 -1.69
N PHE A 8 -12.23 12.46 -2.25
CA PHE A 8 -11.41 13.34 -3.10
C PHE A 8 -11.83 13.34 -4.58
N SER A 9 -12.91 12.64 -4.93
CA SER A 9 -13.60 12.79 -6.22
C SER A 9 -14.76 13.80 -6.15
N HIS A 10 -15.12 14.30 -4.96
CA HIS A 10 -16.20 15.27 -4.81
C HIS A 10 -15.77 16.64 -5.38
N PRO A 11 -16.47 17.19 -6.39
CA PRO A 11 -16.01 18.40 -7.11
C PRO A 11 -15.75 19.61 -6.20
N GLU A 12 -16.63 19.85 -5.23
CA GLU A 12 -16.47 20.95 -4.28
C GLU A 12 -15.27 20.77 -3.34
N ILE A 13 -14.95 19.53 -2.96
CA ILE A 13 -13.76 19.25 -2.14
C ILE A 13 -12.51 19.53 -2.97
N ILE A 14 -12.47 19.06 -4.22
CA ILE A 14 -11.37 19.32 -5.15
C ILE A 14 -11.15 20.83 -5.30
N ARG A 15 -12.23 21.59 -5.55
CA ARG A 15 -12.17 23.05 -5.69
C ARG A 15 -11.60 23.71 -4.43
N LEU A 16 -12.14 23.39 -3.24
CA LEU A 16 -11.65 23.98 -1.99
C LEU A 16 -10.18 23.66 -1.75
N LEU A 17 -9.77 22.41 -1.96
CA LEU A 17 -8.38 22.00 -1.78
C LEU A 17 -7.43 22.72 -2.74
N ALA A 18 -7.86 22.97 -3.98
CA ALA A 18 -7.05 23.67 -4.98
C ALA A 18 -6.95 25.18 -4.74
N GLU A 19 -8.03 25.82 -4.26
CA GLU A 19 -8.12 27.28 -4.17
C GLU A 19 -7.76 27.83 -2.78
N SER A 20 -7.91 27.03 -1.72
CA SER A 20 -7.87 27.54 -0.33
C SER A 20 -6.96 26.74 0.61
N PHE A 21 -6.37 25.63 0.16
CA PHE A 21 -5.49 24.80 0.97
C PHE A 21 -4.20 24.46 0.22
N VAL A 22 -3.20 24.01 0.98
CA VAL A 22 -2.04 23.30 0.44
C VAL A 22 -2.23 21.82 0.79
N PRO A 23 -2.73 20.98 -0.13
CA PRO A 23 -3.03 19.58 0.17
C PRO A 23 -1.72 18.79 0.31
N VAL A 24 -1.63 18.02 1.40
CA VAL A 24 -0.52 17.09 1.65
C VAL A 24 -1.12 15.73 2.02
N ALA A 25 -0.55 14.66 1.46
CA ALA A 25 -0.93 13.29 1.78
C ALA A 25 0.29 12.52 2.29
N ASP A 26 0.07 11.71 3.32
CA ASP A 26 1.13 10.90 3.91
C ASP A 26 0.63 9.56 4.43
N ASN A 27 1.57 8.65 4.70
CA ASN A 27 1.27 7.39 5.35
C ASN A 27 1.39 7.54 6.88
N CYS A 28 0.24 7.70 7.53
CA CYS A 28 0.16 7.85 8.99
C CYS A 28 0.76 6.66 9.76
N GLY A 29 0.88 5.47 9.15
CA GLY A 29 1.52 4.32 9.77
C GLY A 29 2.99 4.60 10.14
N TYR A 30 3.68 5.43 9.34
CA TYR A 30 5.05 5.84 9.60
C TYR A 30 5.10 7.16 10.38
N THR A 31 4.46 8.21 9.86
CA THR A 31 4.63 9.57 10.38
C THR A 31 4.22 9.71 11.84
N GLN A 32 3.28 8.89 12.31
CA GLN A 32 2.87 8.92 13.72
C GLN A 32 3.96 8.47 14.70
N THR A 33 4.93 7.66 14.26
CA THR A 33 6.03 7.15 15.11
C THR A 33 7.43 7.60 14.66
N GLN A 34 7.49 8.35 13.56
CA GLN A 34 8.72 8.87 12.98
C GLN A 34 9.41 9.86 13.93
N GLN A 35 10.71 9.69 14.14
CA GLN A 35 11.53 10.48 15.05
C GLN A 35 12.33 11.53 14.27
N ASP A 36 11.60 12.45 13.64
CA ASP A 36 12.15 13.63 12.97
C ASP A 36 11.12 14.77 12.98
N ALA A 37 11.52 15.93 12.44
CA ALA A 37 10.68 17.14 12.40
C ALA A 37 9.31 16.92 11.73
N LYS A 38 9.24 16.02 10.73
CA LYS A 38 7.99 15.69 10.03
C LYS A 38 7.05 14.91 10.95
N GLY A 39 7.56 13.89 11.63
CA GLY A 39 6.78 13.12 12.60
C GLY A 39 6.36 13.96 13.81
N GLU A 40 7.23 14.83 14.29
CA GLU A 40 6.95 15.77 15.39
C GLU A 40 5.83 16.75 15.02
N PHE A 41 5.90 17.39 13.85
CA PHE A 41 4.87 18.28 13.36
C PHE A 41 3.52 17.57 13.21
N PHE A 42 3.52 16.36 12.62
CA PHE A 42 2.28 15.60 12.47
C PHE A 42 1.65 15.26 13.83
N ARG A 43 2.46 14.82 14.81
CA ARG A 43 1.95 14.54 16.17
C ARG A 43 1.43 15.80 16.84
N LEU A 44 2.14 16.93 16.73
CA LEU A 44 1.68 18.22 17.27
C LEU A 44 0.25 18.55 16.81
N VAL A 45 -0.02 18.39 15.51
CA VAL A 45 -1.36 18.62 14.94
C VAL A 45 -2.36 17.54 15.36
N ALA A 46 -1.97 16.27 15.28
CA ALA A 46 -2.87 15.14 15.51
C ALA A 46 -3.40 15.08 16.95
N GLU A 47 -2.57 15.43 17.94
CA GLU A 47 -2.93 15.43 19.36
C GLU A 47 -3.90 16.57 19.74
N GLN A 48 -4.11 17.56 18.86
CA GLN A 48 -5.15 18.58 19.02
C GLN A 48 -6.50 18.14 18.39
N GLY A 49 -6.49 17.09 17.57
CA GLY A 49 -7.61 16.72 16.70
C GLY A 49 -8.63 15.80 17.32
N HIS A 50 -9.38 15.10 16.46
CA HIS A 50 -10.40 14.11 16.82
C HIS A 50 -9.87 12.89 17.61
N TYR A 51 -8.56 12.81 17.81
CA TYR A 51 -7.89 11.85 18.71
C TYR A 51 -7.33 12.48 19.99
N GLY A 52 -7.26 13.81 20.08
CA GLY A 52 -6.80 14.52 21.26
C GLY A 52 -7.70 14.30 22.48
N GLY A 53 -7.09 14.35 23.68
CA GLY A 53 -7.80 14.28 24.95
C GLY A 53 -8.42 12.91 25.30
N ARG A 54 -8.11 11.85 24.53
CA ARG A 54 -8.62 10.50 24.82
C ARG A 54 -7.94 9.92 26.05
N THR A 55 -8.75 9.41 26.98
CA THR A 55 -8.30 8.78 28.23
C THR A 55 -7.75 7.36 28.04
N LYS A 56 -8.00 6.76 26.86
CA LYS A 56 -7.40 5.48 26.43
C LYS A 56 -6.46 5.76 25.25
N PRO A 57 -5.22 5.21 25.25
CA PRO A 57 -4.31 5.35 24.12
C PRO A 57 -4.95 4.87 22.82
N THR A 58 -4.83 5.65 21.74
CA THR A 58 -5.16 5.17 20.39
C THR A 58 -3.89 4.75 19.66
N ALA A 59 -3.95 3.61 18.99
CA ALA A 59 -2.86 3.12 18.16
C ALA A 59 -2.79 3.79 16.77
N THR A 60 -3.70 4.74 16.48
CA THR A 60 -3.80 5.40 15.18
C THR A 60 -4.14 6.88 15.31
N ARG A 61 -3.56 7.66 14.40
CA ARG A 61 -3.87 9.07 14.11
C ARG A 61 -4.36 9.25 12.67
N GLN A 62 -5.00 8.23 12.10
CA GLN A 62 -5.50 8.28 10.73
C GLN A 62 -6.64 9.30 10.60
N GLY A 63 -6.56 10.22 9.66
CA GLY A 63 -7.66 11.15 9.39
C GLY A 63 -7.24 12.29 8.46
N LEU A 64 -8.13 13.26 8.35
CA LEU A 64 -7.93 14.53 7.66
C LEU A 64 -7.74 15.63 8.70
N TYR A 65 -6.74 16.47 8.46
CA TYR A 65 -6.37 17.57 9.33
C TYR A 65 -6.16 18.84 8.50
N ALA A 66 -6.84 19.92 8.87
CA ALA A 66 -6.55 21.26 8.42
C ALA A 66 -5.83 21.99 9.55
N CYS A 67 -4.63 22.50 9.28
CA CYS A 67 -3.79 23.15 10.27
C CYS A 67 -2.99 24.29 9.64
N THR A 68 -2.46 25.18 10.48
CA THR A 68 -1.54 26.23 10.06
C THR A 68 -0.11 25.70 9.94
N VAL A 69 0.79 26.50 9.35
CA VAL A 69 2.22 26.16 9.26
C VAL A 69 2.91 26.11 10.63
N GLU A 70 2.32 26.75 11.65
CA GLU A 70 2.79 26.65 13.04
C GLU A 70 2.29 25.37 13.76
N GLY A 71 1.46 24.56 13.10
CA GLY A 71 0.88 23.36 13.67
C GLY A 71 -0.37 23.61 14.52
N GLU A 72 -0.99 24.79 14.42
CA GLU A 72 -2.28 25.06 15.05
C GLU A 72 -3.39 24.33 14.29
N LEU A 73 -4.17 23.51 14.99
CA LEU A 73 -5.26 22.79 14.35
C LEU A 73 -6.47 23.70 14.09
N LEU A 74 -6.93 23.71 12.84
CA LEU A 74 -8.13 24.42 12.41
C LEU A 74 -9.34 23.50 12.35
N ALA A 75 -9.19 22.28 11.82
CA ALA A 75 -10.27 21.30 11.77
C ALA A 75 -9.71 19.90 11.59
N SER A 76 -10.44 18.86 12.04
CA SER A 76 -10.05 17.49 11.77
C SER A 76 -11.24 16.54 11.78
N ILE A 77 -11.15 15.47 10.97
CA ILE A 77 -12.16 14.41 10.91
C ILE A 77 -11.55 13.11 10.37
N ASN A 78 -12.07 11.95 10.76
CA ASN A 78 -11.74 10.67 10.14
C ASN A 78 -13.02 9.97 9.66
N THR A 79 -13.42 10.28 8.43
CA THR A 79 -14.62 9.72 7.80
C THR A 79 -14.41 9.56 6.29
N ARG A 80 -15.27 8.75 5.65
CA ARG A 80 -15.37 8.62 4.19
C ARG A 80 -16.61 9.31 3.62
N ASP A 81 -17.38 9.97 4.46
CA ASP A 81 -18.55 10.75 4.07
C ASP A 81 -18.10 12.11 3.50
N ALA A 82 -18.37 12.33 2.21
CA ALA A 82 -17.91 13.53 1.52
C ALA A 82 -18.57 14.82 2.06
N ASP A 83 -19.84 14.77 2.47
CA ASP A 83 -20.53 15.95 2.99
C ASP A 83 -19.97 16.36 4.35
N GLN A 84 -19.67 15.38 5.21
CA GLN A 84 -19.00 15.64 6.49
C GLN A 84 -17.59 16.20 6.31
N VAL A 85 -16.82 15.68 5.32
CA VAL A 85 -15.50 16.23 4.98
C VAL A 85 -15.63 17.67 4.47
N LEU A 86 -16.57 17.93 3.56
CA LEU A 86 -16.81 19.26 3.01
C LEU A 86 -17.19 20.27 4.11
N GLY A 87 -18.09 19.88 5.02
CA GLY A 87 -18.44 20.69 6.20
C GLY A 87 -17.24 20.98 7.09
N THR A 88 -16.38 19.98 7.31
CA THR A 88 -15.15 20.13 8.11
C THR A 88 -14.16 21.09 7.48
N LEU A 89 -13.96 21.02 6.16
CA LEU A 89 -13.08 21.95 5.42
C LEU A 89 -13.60 23.39 5.51
N LYS A 90 -14.91 23.61 5.31
CA LYS A 90 -15.53 24.94 5.44
C LYS A 90 -15.35 25.51 6.85
N ALA A 91 -15.60 24.71 7.89
CA ALA A 91 -15.38 25.14 9.27
C ALA A 91 -13.91 25.49 9.56
N GLY A 92 -12.96 24.75 8.98
CA GLY A 92 -11.53 25.07 9.06
C GLY A 92 -11.18 26.42 8.41
N LEU A 93 -11.77 26.73 7.24
CA LEU A 93 -11.58 28.02 6.57
C LEU A 93 -12.20 29.19 7.35
N ASP A 94 -13.36 28.99 7.97
CA ASP A 94 -13.97 30.05 8.77
C ASP A 94 -13.12 30.36 10.01
N ARG A 95 -12.55 29.33 10.66
CA ARG A 95 -11.58 29.53 11.75
C ARG A 95 -10.31 30.23 11.27
N TRP A 96 -9.79 29.86 10.09
CA TRP A 96 -8.65 30.56 9.47
C TRP A 96 -8.92 32.05 9.28
N ARG A 97 -10.10 32.42 8.76
CA ARG A 97 -10.49 33.82 8.51
C ARG A 97 -10.68 34.64 9.78
N GLN A 98 -11.10 34.00 10.87
CA GLN A 98 -11.31 34.64 12.17
C GLN A 98 -10.04 34.73 13.01
N ARG A 99 -8.98 34.02 12.60
CA ARG A 99 -7.70 33.99 13.31
C ARG A 99 -7.03 35.36 13.25
N PRO A 100 -6.51 35.88 14.38
CA PRO A 100 -5.66 37.07 14.38
C PRO A 100 -4.45 36.86 13.48
N ALA A 101 -4.02 37.91 12.77
CA ALA A 101 -2.79 37.83 11.98
C ALA A 101 -1.61 37.49 12.91
N SER A 102 -0.93 36.37 12.63
CA SER A 102 0.32 36.03 13.31
C SER A 102 1.38 37.06 12.94
N SER A 103 2.16 37.51 13.92
CA SER A 103 3.13 38.60 13.76
C SER A 103 4.41 38.19 13.04
N SER A 104 4.68 36.89 12.86
CA SER A 104 5.80 36.40 12.05
C SER A 104 5.57 34.96 11.59
N PRO A 105 5.91 34.60 10.34
CA PRO A 105 5.93 33.20 9.93
C PRO A 105 6.98 32.43 10.76
N PRO A 106 6.73 31.16 11.09
CA PRO A 106 7.72 30.32 11.74
C PRO A 106 8.95 30.18 10.84
N ASP A 107 10.13 30.06 11.46
CA ASP A 107 11.34 29.71 10.72
C ASP A 107 11.23 28.26 10.26
N ILE A 108 11.03 28.05 8.95
CA ILE A 108 10.88 26.72 8.35
C ILE A 108 12.28 26.25 7.95
N PRO A 109 12.81 25.16 8.55
CA PRO A 109 14.11 24.63 8.16
C PRO A 109 14.13 24.27 6.67
N LYS A 110 15.14 24.73 5.93
CA LYS A 110 15.34 24.36 4.52
C LYS A 110 15.59 22.87 4.32
N ALA A 111 16.05 22.20 5.37
CA ALA A 111 16.28 20.77 5.42
C ALA A 111 16.03 20.27 6.85
N TYR A 112 15.69 19.00 6.97
CA TYR A 112 15.62 18.29 8.25
C TYR A 112 16.33 16.94 8.09
N SER A 113 16.78 16.35 9.21
CA SER A 113 17.35 15.01 9.23
C SER A 113 16.22 13.98 9.26
N PRO A 114 16.00 13.18 8.21
CA PRO A 114 14.95 12.17 8.23
C PRO A 114 15.27 11.04 9.21
N ASP A 115 14.24 10.46 9.80
CA ASP A 115 14.38 9.27 10.64
C ASP A 115 15.06 8.14 9.84
N PRO A 116 16.26 7.68 10.26
CA PRO A 116 17.03 6.71 9.50
C PRO A 116 16.33 5.35 9.39
N ARG A 117 15.34 5.07 10.25
CA ARG A 117 14.54 3.84 10.22
C ARG A 117 13.55 3.81 9.06
N LEU A 118 13.26 4.95 8.45
CA LEU A 118 12.22 5.14 7.43
C LEU A 118 12.78 5.71 6.12
N ASN A 119 14.10 5.64 5.92
CA ASN A 119 14.76 6.12 4.71
C ASN A 119 14.72 5.07 3.60
N TRP A 120 13.58 4.99 2.91
CA TRP A 120 13.40 4.12 1.74
C TRP A 120 13.50 4.94 0.46
N SER A 121 14.46 4.59 -0.39
CA SER A 121 14.60 5.20 -1.71
C SER A 121 13.91 4.35 -2.77
N TYR A 122 13.27 5.01 -3.73
CA TYR A 122 12.76 4.36 -4.93
C TYR A 122 13.90 3.61 -5.64
N PRO A 123 13.69 2.37 -6.13
CA PRO A 123 14.74 1.59 -6.77
C PRO A 123 15.00 2.12 -8.19
N GLU A 124 15.75 3.21 -8.31
CA GLU A 124 16.08 3.82 -9.60
C GLU A 124 16.76 2.80 -10.54
N GLY A 125 16.21 2.67 -11.75
CA GLY A 125 16.64 1.66 -12.73
C GLY A 125 16.35 0.21 -12.33
N GLY A 126 15.58 0.00 -11.27
CA GLY A 126 15.04 -1.29 -10.86
C GLY A 126 13.69 -1.61 -11.48
N LEU A 127 12.96 -2.52 -10.86
CA LEU A 127 11.60 -2.87 -11.25
C LEU A 127 10.63 -2.47 -10.14
N ALA A 128 9.73 -1.54 -10.46
CA ALA A 128 8.56 -1.25 -9.65
C ALA A 128 7.33 -1.86 -10.33
N LEU A 129 6.59 -2.68 -9.60
CA LEU A 129 5.33 -3.25 -10.05
C LEU A 129 4.18 -2.59 -9.29
N LYS A 130 3.16 -2.15 -10.02
CA LYS A 130 1.87 -1.82 -9.45
C LYS A 130 1.12 -3.12 -9.16
N VAL A 131 0.61 -3.25 -7.94
CA VAL A 131 -0.12 -4.42 -7.47
C VAL A 131 -1.56 -4.03 -7.19
N THR A 132 -2.50 -4.54 -7.97
CA THR A 132 -3.94 -4.33 -7.74
C THR A 132 -4.54 -5.59 -7.14
N VAL A 133 -5.34 -5.47 -6.08
CA VAL A 133 -6.06 -6.58 -5.45
C VAL A 133 -7.55 -6.33 -5.39
N ARG A 134 -8.35 -7.35 -5.69
CA ARG A 134 -9.82 -7.31 -5.63
C ARG A 134 -10.41 -8.67 -5.34
N ASP A 135 -11.63 -8.68 -4.81
CA ASP A 135 -12.45 -9.89 -4.86
C ASP A 135 -12.86 -10.19 -6.31
N LEU A 136 -12.95 -11.48 -6.62
CA LEU A 136 -13.45 -11.97 -7.90
C LEU A 136 -14.91 -12.43 -7.75
N PRO A 137 -15.68 -12.50 -8.86
CA PRO A 137 -17.06 -12.96 -8.82
C PRO A 137 -17.20 -14.34 -8.16
N ARG A 138 -18.28 -14.53 -7.39
CA ARG A 138 -18.65 -15.82 -6.80
C ARG A 138 -19.77 -16.44 -7.62
N GLU A 139 -19.93 -17.76 -7.51
CA GLU A 139 -21.11 -18.43 -8.07
C GLU A 139 -22.41 -17.87 -7.47
N SER A 140 -22.38 -17.45 -6.21
CA SER A 140 -23.54 -16.93 -5.48
C SER A 140 -23.86 -15.45 -5.72
N GLY A 141 -23.08 -14.73 -6.55
CA GLY A 141 -23.38 -13.34 -6.91
C GLY A 141 -22.17 -12.41 -7.04
N GLU A 142 -22.45 -11.11 -7.00
CA GLU A 142 -21.47 -10.06 -7.27
C GLU A 142 -20.32 -10.02 -6.26
N ALA A 143 -19.13 -9.70 -6.77
CA ALA A 143 -17.95 -9.47 -5.96
C ALA A 143 -18.06 -8.14 -5.20
N ASP A 144 -17.30 -8.01 -4.11
CA ASP A 144 -17.11 -6.72 -3.47
C ASP A 144 -16.52 -5.72 -4.48
N PRO A 145 -17.16 -4.55 -4.72
CA PRO A 145 -16.67 -3.60 -5.71
C PRO A 145 -15.39 -2.90 -5.27
N ARG A 146 -15.00 -3.02 -4.00
CA ARG A 146 -13.75 -2.47 -3.50
C ARG A 146 -12.56 -3.18 -4.13
N HIS A 147 -11.52 -2.40 -4.35
CA HIS A 147 -10.20 -2.87 -4.72
C HIS A 147 -9.16 -2.01 -4.01
N ASN A 148 -7.93 -2.49 -3.98
CA ASN A 148 -6.83 -1.77 -3.41
C ASN A 148 -5.60 -1.83 -4.32
N ILE A 149 -4.70 -0.86 -4.16
CA ILE A 149 -3.47 -0.73 -4.94
C ILE A 149 -2.30 -0.64 -3.94
N ASP A 150 -1.22 -1.35 -4.24
CA ASP A 150 0.08 -1.27 -3.58
C ASP A 150 1.19 -1.37 -4.64
N PHE A 151 2.45 -1.39 -4.21
CA PHE A 151 3.59 -1.54 -5.09
C PHE A 151 4.52 -2.66 -4.61
N ALA A 152 5.24 -3.28 -5.54
CA ALA A 152 6.34 -4.20 -5.26
C ALA A 152 7.62 -3.66 -5.90
N TRP A 153 8.68 -3.54 -5.11
CA TRP A 153 9.94 -2.96 -5.54
C TRP A 153 11.04 -4.02 -5.57
N PHE A 154 11.84 -3.94 -6.63
CA PHE A 154 13.02 -4.76 -6.84
C PHE A 154 14.15 -3.85 -7.30
N THR A 155 15.35 -4.08 -6.78
CA THR A 155 16.54 -3.36 -7.24
C THR A 155 16.86 -3.72 -8.69
N ARG A 156 17.75 -2.95 -9.32
CA ARG A 156 18.25 -3.25 -10.67
C ARG A 156 18.83 -4.66 -10.78
N ASP A 157 19.66 -5.06 -9.82
CA ASP A 157 20.31 -6.38 -9.84
C ASP A 157 19.29 -7.50 -9.62
N GLU A 158 18.32 -7.29 -8.74
CA GLU A 158 17.22 -8.21 -8.53
C GLU A 158 16.36 -8.39 -9.79
N ALA A 159 15.96 -7.29 -10.43
CA ALA A 159 15.18 -7.33 -11.67
C ALA A 159 15.92 -8.07 -12.78
N ARG A 160 17.22 -7.79 -12.97
CA ARG A 160 18.07 -8.48 -13.96
C ARG A 160 18.20 -9.97 -13.67
N SER A 161 18.27 -10.36 -12.41
CA SER A 161 18.40 -11.77 -12.01
C SER A 161 17.17 -12.63 -12.33
N LEU A 162 16.03 -12.01 -12.68
CA LEU A 162 14.87 -12.73 -13.21
C LEU A 162 15.11 -13.24 -14.63
N ILE A 163 16.14 -12.74 -15.33
CA ILE A 163 16.49 -13.20 -16.67
C ILE A 163 17.61 -14.25 -16.54
N PRO A 164 17.43 -15.47 -17.08
CA PRO A 164 18.50 -16.46 -17.12
C PRO A 164 19.74 -15.93 -17.84
N ALA A 165 20.93 -16.31 -17.40
CA ALA A 165 22.19 -15.80 -17.97
C ALA A 165 22.37 -16.13 -19.46
N ASP A 166 21.90 -17.30 -19.90
CA ASP A 166 21.82 -17.70 -21.31
C ASP A 166 20.38 -18.10 -21.65
N PRO A 167 19.51 -17.12 -21.96
CA PRO A 167 18.11 -17.39 -22.20
C PRO A 167 17.96 -18.10 -23.55
N GLN A 168 17.34 -19.28 -23.55
CA GLN A 168 17.03 -20.07 -24.74
C GLN A 168 15.55 -20.45 -24.72
N PRO A 169 14.81 -20.39 -25.85
CA PRO A 169 13.41 -20.80 -25.89
C PRO A 169 13.20 -22.21 -25.31
N GLY A 170 12.21 -22.36 -24.43
CA GLY A 170 11.91 -23.58 -23.69
C GLY A 170 12.70 -23.75 -22.38
N LEU A 171 13.72 -22.92 -22.12
CA LEU A 171 14.44 -22.96 -20.83
C LEU A 171 13.46 -22.62 -19.70
N SER A 172 13.31 -23.56 -18.76
CA SER A 172 12.49 -23.42 -17.57
C SER A 172 13.39 -23.45 -16.35
N CYS A 173 13.28 -22.44 -15.49
CA CYS A 173 14.08 -22.35 -14.27
C CYS A 173 13.26 -21.78 -13.11
N PRO A 174 13.56 -22.16 -11.86
CA PRO A 174 12.97 -21.49 -10.71
C PRO A 174 13.33 -20.01 -10.72
N ALA A 175 12.37 -19.14 -10.40
CA ALA A 175 12.66 -17.75 -10.12
C ALA A 175 13.61 -17.65 -8.91
N PRO A 176 14.45 -16.59 -8.83
CA PRO A 176 15.26 -16.33 -7.65
C PRO A 176 14.44 -16.38 -6.36
N ARG A 177 14.96 -17.02 -5.31
CA ARG A 177 14.23 -17.24 -4.05
C ARG A 177 13.70 -15.95 -3.44
N PHE A 178 14.47 -14.85 -3.50
CA PHE A 178 14.04 -13.55 -2.97
C PHE A 178 12.75 -13.07 -3.67
N PHE A 179 12.61 -13.31 -4.98
CA PHE A 179 11.46 -12.85 -5.76
C PHE A 179 10.18 -13.58 -5.33
N ALA A 180 10.21 -14.91 -5.36
CA ALA A 180 9.06 -15.73 -4.97
C ALA A 180 8.65 -15.45 -3.52
N ARG A 181 9.62 -15.37 -2.60
CA ARG A 181 9.37 -15.10 -1.18
C ARG A 181 8.84 -13.68 -0.94
N ARG A 182 9.39 -12.66 -1.60
CA ARG A 182 8.92 -11.27 -1.43
C ARG A 182 7.51 -11.09 -1.95
N ILE A 183 7.17 -11.63 -3.12
CA ILE A 183 5.80 -11.60 -3.66
C ILE A 183 4.83 -12.30 -2.70
N ALA A 184 5.14 -13.54 -2.30
CA ALA A 184 4.29 -14.30 -1.37
C ALA A 184 4.10 -13.59 -0.04
N ARG A 185 5.17 -13.07 0.55
CA ARG A 185 5.17 -12.52 1.92
C ARG A 185 4.59 -11.12 2.01
N CYS A 186 4.92 -10.27 1.04
CA CYS A 186 4.72 -8.84 1.12
C CYS A 186 3.61 -8.32 0.19
N HIS A 187 3.23 -9.04 -0.86
CA HIS A 187 2.36 -8.48 -1.91
C HIS A 187 1.09 -9.31 -2.18
N LEU A 188 1.07 -10.59 -1.85
CA LEU A 188 -0.12 -11.43 -1.91
C LEU A 188 -0.89 -11.40 -0.57
N ILE A 189 -1.38 -10.21 -0.21
CA ILE A 189 -2.07 -9.93 1.06
C ILE A 189 -3.51 -9.46 0.78
N ASP A 190 -4.51 -10.07 1.43
CA ASP A 190 -5.90 -9.59 1.36
C ASP A 190 -6.04 -8.20 2.02
N THR A 191 -6.00 -7.16 1.18
CA THR A 191 -6.22 -5.76 1.58
C THR A 191 -7.41 -5.12 0.85
N VAL A 192 -8.27 -5.93 0.22
CA VAL A 192 -9.41 -5.47 -0.61
C VAL A 192 -10.31 -4.49 0.14
N ARG A 193 -10.68 -4.85 1.38
CA ARG A 193 -11.62 -4.08 2.21
C ARG A 193 -10.91 -3.20 3.24
N GLY A 194 -9.70 -3.57 3.66
CA GLY A 194 -9.06 -3.06 4.87
C GLY A 194 -7.57 -3.38 4.92
N GLN A 195 -6.94 -3.22 6.07
CA GLN A 195 -5.52 -3.52 6.24
C GLN A 195 -5.34 -4.91 6.82
N SER A 196 -4.37 -5.64 6.29
CA SER A 196 -3.91 -6.93 6.80
C SER A 196 -2.40 -6.84 7.04
N PRO A 197 -1.85 -7.48 8.08
CA PRO A 197 -0.41 -7.56 8.25
C PRO A 197 0.21 -8.39 7.12
N ARG A 198 1.50 -8.13 6.85
CA ARG A 198 2.33 -9.00 6.02
C ARG A 198 2.40 -10.41 6.61
N TRP A 199 2.70 -11.38 5.77
CA TRP A 199 2.98 -12.74 6.23
C TRP A 199 4.33 -12.76 6.96
N ARG A 200 4.42 -13.58 7.99
CA ARG A 200 5.70 -13.94 8.62
C ARG A 200 6.38 -15.01 7.77
N GLU A 201 7.65 -15.29 8.05
CA GLU A 201 8.37 -16.30 7.26
C GLU A 201 7.78 -17.70 7.50
N GLU A 202 7.36 -17.95 8.74
CA GLU A 202 6.69 -19.17 9.17
C GLU A 202 5.27 -19.34 8.62
N ASP A 203 4.63 -18.26 8.16
CA ASP A 203 3.28 -18.33 7.57
C ASP A 203 3.31 -18.82 6.10
N ILE A 204 4.49 -18.88 5.48
CA ILE A 204 4.65 -19.25 4.07
C ILE A 204 4.80 -20.76 3.94
N GLU A 205 3.71 -21.45 3.64
CA GLU A 205 3.71 -22.90 3.41
C GLU A 205 4.28 -23.26 2.04
N LYS A 206 3.98 -22.46 1.01
CA LYS A 206 4.46 -22.65 -0.37
C LYS A 206 4.69 -21.32 -1.06
N ALA A 207 5.80 -21.21 -1.79
CA ALA A 207 6.12 -20.05 -2.61
C ALA A 207 7.04 -20.48 -3.77
N ASP A 208 6.44 -21.14 -4.75
CA ASP A 208 7.14 -21.67 -5.91
C ASP A 208 6.78 -20.82 -7.12
N VAL A 209 7.81 -20.28 -7.80
CA VAL A 209 7.64 -19.52 -9.03
C VAL A 209 8.68 -20.02 -10.03
N THR A 210 8.25 -20.24 -11.25
CA THR A 210 9.05 -20.71 -12.37
C THR A 210 8.98 -19.68 -13.48
N LEU A 211 10.13 -19.39 -14.09
CA LEU A 211 10.27 -18.53 -15.26
C LEU A 211 10.65 -19.41 -16.45
N ILE A 212 9.86 -19.30 -17.51
CA ILE A 212 9.98 -20.09 -18.74
C ILE A 212 10.28 -19.13 -19.87
N VAL A 213 11.41 -19.29 -20.54
CA VAL A 213 11.76 -18.49 -21.71
C VAL A 213 10.89 -18.96 -22.88
N GLU A 214 9.97 -18.13 -23.34
CA GLU A 214 9.11 -18.46 -24.48
C GLU A 214 9.76 -18.08 -25.80
N ARG A 215 10.43 -16.93 -25.83
CA ARG A 215 11.04 -16.39 -27.04
C ARG A 215 12.20 -15.47 -26.70
N VAL A 216 13.24 -15.54 -27.51
CA VAL A 216 14.40 -14.63 -27.44
C VAL A 216 14.58 -13.97 -28.80
N THR A 217 14.73 -12.65 -28.80
CA THR A 217 15.07 -11.85 -29.99
C THR A 217 16.34 -11.06 -29.74
N SER A 218 16.79 -10.29 -30.74
CA SER A 218 17.91 -9.37 -30.56
C SER A 218 17.62 -8.29 -29.52
N GLY A 219 16.37 -7.80 -29.46
CA GLY A 219 15.97 -6.72 -28.56
C GLY A 219 15.34 -7.18 -27.23
N HIS A 220 14.71 -8.35 -27.21
CA HIS A 220 13.85 -8.74 -26.08
C HIS A 220 14.01 -10.19 -25.65
N VAL A 221 13.74 -10.43 -24.36
CA VAL A 221 13.47 -11.76 -23.80
C VAL A 221 12.01 -11.80 -23.35
N HIS A 222 11.25 -12.76 -23.85
CA HIS A 222 9.87 -13.02 -23.46
C HIS A 222 9.84 -14.20 -22.50
N LEU A 223 9.28 -13.97 -21.31
CA LEU A 223 9.16 -14.98 -20.26
C LEU A 223 7.69 -15.24 -19.97
N ARG A 224 7.35 -16.50 -19.69
CA ARG A 224 6.14 -16.86 -18.98
C ARG A 224 6.48 -17.17 -17.53
N LEU A 225 5.73 -16.58 -16.63
CA LEU A 225 5.78 -16.83 -15.20
C LEU A 225 4.65 -17.79 -14.84
N GLU A 226 4.98 -18.84 -14.11
CA GLU A 226 4.00 -19.73 -13.47
C GLU A 226 4.35 -19.93 -12.01
N GLY A 227 3.37 -20.12 -11.14
CA GLY A 227 3.68 -20.37 -9.74
C GLY A 227 2.49 -20.74 -8.88
N GLU A 228 2.82 -21.12 -7.66
CA GLU A 228 1.85 -21.42 -6.60
C GLU A 228 2.34 -20.81 -5.29
N VAL A 229 1.44 -20.12 -4.60
CA VAL A 229 1.69 -19.55 -3.28
C VAL A 229 0.59 -19.99 -2.34
N LYS A 230 0.97 -20.55 -1.20
CA LYS A 230 0.07 -20.84 -0.09
C LYS A 230 0.65 -20.26 1.19
N ASN A 231 -0.13 -19.37 1.80
CA ASN A 231 0.20 -18.81 3.11
C ASN A 231 -0.95 -19.04 4.07
N GLU A 232 -0.63 -19.36 5.31
CA GLU A 232 -1.59 -19.57 6.38
C GLU A 232 -1.03 -19.02 7.70
N ALA A 233 -1.86 -18.31 8.45
CA ALA A 233 -1.48 -17.75 9.73
C ALA A 233 -2.56 -18.04 10.77
N ALA A 234 -2.10 -18.41 11.97
CA ALA A 234 -2.94 -18.46 13.16
C ALA A 234 -3.44 -17.05 13.54
N PRO A 235 -4.57 -16.93 14.23
CA PRO A 235 -5.04 -15.65 14.74
C PRO A 235 -4.06 -15.08 15.76
N THR A 236 -3.91 -13.76 15.78
CA THR A 236 -3.23 -13.01 16.84
C THR A 236 -4.14 -12.74 18.04
N PHE A 237 -5.45 -12.98 17.91
CA PHE A 237 -6.48 -12.71 18.92
C PHE A 237 -6.57 -11.23 19.32
N ASP A 238 -6.09 -10.34 18.46
CA ASP A 238 -6.16 -8.91 18.70
C ASP A 238 -7.61 -8.44 18.78
N VAL A 239 -7.93 -7.70 19.85
CA VAL A 239 -9.22 -7.04 20.02
C VAL A 239 -9.25 -5.81 19.11
N ASN A 240 -10.28 -5.69 18.29
CA ASN A 240 -10.45 -4.48 17.50
C ASN A 240 -10.76 -3.30 18.44
N PRO A 241 -9.93 -2.23 18.46
CA PRO A 241 -10.07 -1.14 19.41
C PRO A 241 -11.29 -0.24 19.14
N PHE A 242 -11.96 -0.39 17.99
CA PHE A 242 -13.14 0.40 17.62
C PHE A 242 -14.45 -0.34 17.91
N SER A 243 -14.47 -1.66 17.75
CA SER A 243 -15.67 -2.48 18.01
C SER A 243 -15.62 -3.25 19.32
N GLU A 244 -14.48 -3.25 20.01
CA GLU A 244 -14.22 -4.01 21.25
C GLU A 244 -14.49 -5.52 21.10
N ARG A 245 -14.36 -6.04 19.87
CA ARG A 245 -14.60 -7.44 19.53
C ARG A 245 -13.33 -8.13 19.02
N VAL A 246 -13.15 -9.40 19.37
CA VAL A 246 -12.17 -10.28 18.73
C VAL A 246 -12.74 -10.70 17.37
N VAL A 247 -12.28 -10.01 16.33
CA VAL A 247 -12.68 -10.27 14.94
C VAL A 247 -11.60 -11.00 14.15
N ASP A 248 -10.41 -11.14 14.73
CA ASP A 248 -9.27 -11.84 14.14
C ASP A 248 -9.49 -13.37 14.16
N LYS A 249 -9.21 -14.00 13.02
CA LYS A 249 -9.44 -15.44 12.75
C LYS A 249 -8.21 -16.01 12.04
N PRO A 250 -8.00 -17.35 12.08
CA PRO A 250 -7.06 -17.99 11.17
C PRO A 250 -7.31 -17.49 9.73
N ARG A 251 -6.24 -17.15 9.02
CA ARG A 251 -6.33 -16.54 7.69
C ARG A 251 -5.38 -17.20 6.72
N GLY A 252 -5.68 -17.10 5.43
CA GLY A 252 -4.79 -17.64 4.41
C GLY A 252 -5.19 -17.27 3.00
N VAL A 253 -4.28 -17.60 2.09
CA VAL A 253 -4.44 -17.55 0.64
C VAL A 253 -3.84 -18.80 0.03
N ASP A 254 -4.45 -19.32 -1.02
CA ASP A 254 -3.91 -20.37 -1.87
C ASP A 254 -4.10 -19.92 -3.32
N LEU A 255 -3.01 -19.62 -4.01
CA LEU A 255 -3.01 -18.83 -5.23
C LEU A 255 -2.17 -19.51 -6.31
N ARG A 256 -2.69 -19.49 -7.54
CA ARG A 256 -1.93 -19.81 -8.74
C ARG A 256 -1.53 -18.54 -9.46
N LEU A 257 -0.29 -18.49 -9.90
CA LEU A 257 0.29 -17.38 -10.64
C LEU A 257 0.44 -17.75 -12.11
N LEU A 258 0.11 -16.80 -12.98
CA LEU A 258 0.39 -16.85 -14.40
C LEU A 258 0.76 -15.45 -14.87
N GLY A 259 1.80 -15.30 -15.67
CA GLY A 259 2.14 -14.01 -16.26
C GLY A 259 2.98 -14.11 -17.52
N TYR A 260 2.98 -13.02 -18.27
CA TYR A 260 3.78 -12.85 -19.48
C TYR A 260 4.61 -11.59 -19.33
N LEU A 261 5.92 -11.73 -19.44
CA LEU A 261 6.89 -10.69 -19.15
C LEU A 261 7.70 -10.40 -20.39
N ARG A 262 8.04 -9.14 -20.61
CA ARG A 262 8.91 -8.72 -21.71
C ARG A 262 10.03 -7.85 -21.19
N PHE A 263 11.25 -8.35 -21.32
CA PHE A 263 12.47 -7.67 -20.90
C PHE A 263 13.19 -7.07 -22.10
N ASP A 264 13.47 -5.77 -22.06
CA ASP A 264 14.28 -5.05 -23.03
C ASP A 264 15.77 -5.22 -22.70
N ARG A 265 16.52 -5.78 -23.64
CA ARG A 265 17.95 -6.10 -23.47
C ARG A 265 18.86 -4.88 -23.58
N GLN A 266 18.41 -3.82 -24.26
CA GLN A 266 19.17 -2.59 -24.43
C GLN A 266 19.03 -1.68 -23.21
N GLN A 267 17.80 -1.55 -22.70
CA GLN A 267 17.51 -0.75 -21.51
C GLN A 267 17.82 -1.50 -20.20
N GLU A 268 17.97 -2.83 -20.29
CA GLU A 268 18.13 -3.74 -19.15
C GLU A 268 16.96 -3.61 -18.16
N ALA A 269 15.74 -3.50 -18.67
CA ALA A 269 14.52 -3.26 -17.89
C ALA A 269 13.33 -4.07 -18.43
N PHE A 270 12.34 -4.33 -17.57
CA PHE A 270 11.07 -4.89 -18.02
C PHE A 270 10.22 -3.81 -18.70
N GLU A 271 9.89 -4.02 -19.96
CA GLU A 271 8.94 -3.18 -20.70
C GLU A 271 7.50 -3.53 -20.33
N SER A 272 7.22 -4.81 -20.05
CA SER A 272 5.95 -5.24 -19.47
C SER A 272 6.14 -6.40 -18.49
N PHE A 273 5.23 -6.46 -17.53
CA PHE A 273 5.17 -7.48 -16.49
C PHE A 273 3.69 -7.74 -16.24
N ASP A 274 3.05 -8.52 -17.11
CA ASP A 274 1.60 -8.72 -17.09
C ASP A 274 1.31 -10.05 -16.37
N ALA A 275 1.14 -10.01 -15.06
CA ALA A 275 0.96 -11.21 -14.25
C ALA A 275 -0.26 -11.13 -13.33
N VAL A 276 -0.88 -12.27 -13.08
CA VAL A 276 -1.99 -12.42 -12.15
C VAL A 276 -1.72 -13.52 -11.15
N ALA A 277 -2.23 -13.36 -9.93
CA ALA A 277 -2.35 -14.43 -8.94
C ALA A 277 -3.82 -14.58 -8.53
N VAL A 278 -4.37 -15.78 -8.65
CA VAL A 278 -5.80 -16.03 -8.41
C VAL A 278 -5.99 -17.31 -7.60
N GLY A 279 -6.95 -17.28 -6.68
CA GLY A 279 -7.36 -18.45 -5.91
C GLY A 279 -8.18 -18.07 -4.68
N PRO A 280 -8.45 -18.99 -3.75
CA PRO A 280 -9.18 -18.69 -2.54
C PRO A 280 -8.36 -17.88 -1.52
N ARG A 281 -9.06 -16.99 -0.81
CA ARG A 281 -8.66 -16.43 0.49
C ARG A 281 -9.64 -16.82 1.57
N TRP A 282 -9.20 -16.86 2.82
CA TRP A 282 -10.05 -17.10 3.98
C TRP A 282 -9.60 -16.32 5.21
N GLY A 283 -10.48 -16.26 6.20
CA GLY A 283 -10.24 -15.63 7.49
C GLY A 283 -10.51 -14.14 7.52
N ALA A 284 -10.12 -13.54 8.64
CA ALA A 284 -10.25 -12.12 8.90
C ALA A 284 -9.10 -11.67 9.80
N THR A 285 -8.68 -10.43 9.62
CA THR A 285 -7.74 -9.75 10.51
C THR A 285 -8.47 -8.62 11.22
N THR A 286 -7.86 -8.09 12.29
CA THR A 286 -8.43 -6.99 13.09
C THR A 286 -8.95 -5.82 12.26
N TYR A 287 -8.28 -5.48 11.15
CA TYR A 287 -8.53 -4.27 10.37
C TYR A 287 -8.89 -4.51 8.90
N ASN A 288 -9.04 -5.77 8.45
CA ASN A 288 -9.39 -6.04 7.04
C ASN A 288 -10.89 -6.01 6.74
N ALA A 289 -11.75 -5.85 7.75
CA ALA A 289 -13.21 -5.82 7.59
C ALA A 289 -13.79 -7.06 6.85
N ARG A 290 -13.25 -8.24 7.18
CA ARG A 290 -13.74 -9.55 6.70
C ARG A 290 -14.56 -10.33 7.73
N PHE A 291 -14.90 -9.72 8.88
CA PHE A 291 -15.61 -10.41 9.97
C PHE A 291 -16.99 -10.98 9.56
N ASP A 292 -17.57 -10.47 8.48
CA ASP A 292 -18.83 -10.90 7.87
C ASP A 292 -18.66 -11.72 6.59
N ASP A 293 -17.41 -12.01 6.20
CA ASP A 293 -17.08 -12.64 4.93
C ASP A 293 -15.76 -13.42 5.06
N LEU A 294 -15.79 -14.53 5.80
CA LEU A 294 -14.61 -15.30 6.15
C LEU A 294 -14.08 -16.20 5.02
N GLY A 295 -14.83 -16.37 3.93
CA GLY A 295 -14.46 -17.29 2.86
C GLY A 295 -14.53 -18.78 3.26
N PRO A 296 -13.88 -19.70 2.52
CA PRO A 296 -13.05 -19.44 1.33
C PRO A 296 -13.81 -18.68 0.25
N ALA A 297 -13.16 -17.70 -0.37
CA ALA A 297 -13.74 -16.91 -1.46
C ALA A 297 -12.67 -16.50 -2.46
N PRO A 298 -13.01 -16.32 -3.75
CA PRO A 298 -12.02 -16.05 -4.77
C PRO A 298 -11.50 -14.61 -4.68
N ILE A 299 -10.17 -14.47 -4.74
CA ILE A 299 -9.45 -13.21 -4.76
C ILE A 299 -8.49 -13.20 -5.96
N GLY A 300 -8.22 -12.01 -6.49
CA GLY A 300 -7.30 -11.81 -7.59
C GLY A 300 -6.31 -10.68 -7.30
N PHE A 301 -5.07 -10.88 -7.71
CA PHE A 301 -4.00 -9.91 -7.71
C PHE A 301 -3.53 -9.72 -9.15
N ALA A 302 -3.30 -8.49 -9.58
CA ALA A 302 -2.70 -8.15 -10.86
C ALA A 302 -1.41 -7.36 -10.61
N PHE A 303 -0.37 -7.71 -11.35
CA PHE A 303 0.93 -7.06 -11.36
C PHE A 303 1.15 -6.48 -12.75
N GLU A 304 1.59 -5.23 -12.79
CA GLU A 304 1.92 -4.47 -14.00
C GLU A 304 3.15 -3.63 -13.72
N VAL A 305 3.96 -3.30 -14.73
CA VAL A 305 5.05 -2.32 -14.55
C VAL A 305 4.42 -0.99 -14.11
N ALA A 306 4.91 -0.44 -13.00
CA ALA A 306 4.45 0.85 -12.50
C ALA A 306 4.90 1.97 -13.45
N SER A 307 4.08 3.01 -13.61
CA SER A 307 4.47 4.15 -14.44
C SER A 307 5.54 5.01 -13.76
N ASP A 308 6.13 5.93 -14.52
CA ASP A 308 7.06 6.93 -13.98
C ASP A 308 6.37 8.06 -13.21
N ASP A 309 5.03 8.10 -13.18
CA ASP A 309 4.29 9.14 -12.47
C ASP A 309 4.64 9.11 -10.97
N PRO A 310 4.80 10.26 -10.30
CA PRO A 310 5.12 10.31 -8.87
C PRO A 310 4.15 9.52 -7.98
N ILE A 311 2.89 9.37 -8.39
CA ILE A 311 1.88 8.58 -7.66
C ILE A 311 2.18 7.07 -7.65
N ASP A 312 2.93 6.58 -8.63
CA ASP A 312 3.33 5.18 -8.79
C ASP A 312 4.71 4.89 -8.16
N ARG A 313 5.38 5.92 -7.64
CA ARG A 313 6.64 5.82 -6.89
C ARG A 313 6.45 5.75 -5.37
N VAL A 314 5.25 5.42 -4.91
CA VAL A 314 4.94 5.27 -3.49
C VAL A 314 5.57 3.98 -2.94
N PRO A 315 6.24 4.02 -1.77
CA PRO A 315 6.80 2.81 -1.16
C PRO A 315 5.75 1.73 -0.91
N PRO A 316 6.09 0.44 -1.13
CA PRO A 316 5.25 -0.68 -0.75
C PRO A 316 4.73 -0.58 0.68
N ALA A 317 3.46 -0.93 0.92
CA ALA A 317 2.90 -0.93 2.28
C ALA A 317 3.68 -1.86 3.24
N ALA A 318 4.29 -2.91 2.70
CA ALA A 318 5.11 -3.86 3.44
C ALA A 318 6.59 -3.44 3.60
N ILE A 319 7.01 -2.26 3.11
CA ILE A 319 8.41 -1.84 3.15
C ILE A 319 8.94 -1.75 4.59
N GLY A 320 10.21 -2.13 4.76
CA GLY A 320 10.90 -2.17 6.05
C GLY A 320 12.38 -2.55 5.87
N SER A 321 13.13 -2.61 6.97
CA SER A 321 14.58 -2.81 6.94
C SER A 321 15.05 -4.09 6.27
N SER A 322 14.20 -5.12 6.24
CA SER A 322 14.50 -6.41 5.60
C SER A 322 13.83 -6.58 4.23
N TYR A 323 13.38 -5.50 3.58
CA TYR A 323 12.60 -5.62 2.34
C TYR A 323 13.46 -6.09 1.16
N PHE A 324 14.65 -5.51 1.01
CA PHE A 324 15.66 -5.90 0.00
C PHE A 324 16.72 -6.89 0.52
N ALA A 325 16.54 -7.40 1.75
CA ALA A 325 17.47 -8.35 2.38
C ALA A 325 17.18 -9.80 1.97
#